data_AF-A0A961H683-F1
#
_entry.id   AF-A0A961H683-F1
#
_cell.length_a   1.000
_cell.length_b   1.000
_cell.length_c   1.000
_cell.angle_alpha   90.00
_cell.angle_beta   90.00
_cell.angle_gamma   90.00
#
_symmetry.space_group_name_H-M   'P 1'
#
loop_
_entity.id
_entity.type
_entity.pdbx_description
1 polymer ?
#
loop_
_entity_poly.entity_id
_entity_poly.type
_entity_poly.pdbx_seq_one_letter_code
_entity_poly.pdbx_strand_id
1 'polypeptide(L)'
;MSSSEAALTESAVLDVLSTVVDPELRRSIVELGQVDEVAVAGDAVRLLILTTTPNCPLQAGFDAEIREKLAAIGAVDIQLEFHPMDDEEQRVLRLKLIGDPASTAGSQQAHGHAEGRSIPFSDPAVKTRVLLIASGKGGVGKSSVTTNLAVAMARRG
;
A
#
# COMPACT_ATOMS: atom_id res chain seq x y z
N MET A 1 -46.37 -17.45 -9.81
CA MET A 1 -45.43 -16.42 -10.29
C MET A 1 -44.75 -15.84 -9.06
N SER A 2 -43.60 -16.40 -8.68
CA SER A 2 -42.77 -15.87 -7.59
C SER A 2 -41.46 -15.47 -8.25
N SER A 3 -41.35 -14.19 -8.57
CA SER A 3 -40.13 -13.62 -9.14
C SER A 3 -39.11 -13.53 -8.02
N SER A 4 -38.02 -14.28 -8.14
CA SER A 4 -36.82 -14.16 -7.33
C SER A 4 -36.15 -12.83 -7.69
N GLU A 5 -36.49 -11.77 -6.95
CA GLU A 5 -35.76 -10.51 -6.98
C GLU A 5 -34.37 -10.78 -6.39
N ALA A 6 -33.32 -10.58 -7.18
CA ALA A 6 -31.95 -10.86 -6.77
C ALA A 6 -31.60 -9.92 -5.62
N ALA A 7 -31.70 -10.40 -4.38
CA ALA A 7 -31.37 -9.63 -3.21
C ALA A 7 -29.89 -9.20 -3.30
N LEU A 8 -29.64 -7.91 -3.12
CA LEU A 8 -28.29 -7.39 -3.00
C LEU A 8 -27.63 -8.09 -1.80
N THR A 9 -26.49 -8.72 -2.03
CA THR A 9 -25.76 -9.47 -0.99
C THR A 9 -24.47 -8.76 -0.66
N GLU A 10 -24.03 -8.91 0.59
CA GLU A 10 -22.74 -8.38 1.06
C GLU A 10 -21.57 -8.93 0.21
N SER A 11 -21.62 -10.20 -0.19
CA SER A 11 -20.63 -10.79 -1.08
C SER A 11 -20.58 -10.09 -2.45
N ALA A 12 -21.73 -9.76 -3.04
CA ALA A 12 -21.77 -9.05 -4.32
C ALA A 12 -21.20 -7.63 -4.19
N VAL A 13 -21.46 -6.96 -3.06
CA VAL A 13 -20.90 -5.64 -2.76
C VAL A 13 -19.37 -5.73 -2.63
N LEU A 14 -18.85 -6.67 -1.84
CA LEU A 14 -17.41 -6.88 -1.67
C LEU A 14 -16.70 -7.24 -2.98
N ASP A 15 -17.31 -8.09 -3.82
CA ASP A 15 -16.78 -8.44 -5.13
C ASP A 15 -16.64 -7.21 -6.03
N VAL A 16 -17.64 -6.32 -6.02
CA VAL A 16 -17.57 -5.06 -6.77
C VAL A 16 -16.52 -4.12 -6.20
N LEU A 17 -16.47 -3.95 -4.87
CA LEU A 17 -15.48 -3.11 -4.20
C LEU A 17 -14.05 -3.62 -4.45
N SER A 18 -13.85 -4.91 -4.67
CA SER A 18 -12.54 -5.46 -5.02
C SER A 18 -11.96 -4.88 -6.33
N THR A 19 -12.83 -4.41 -7.24
CA THR A 19 -12.44 -3.77 -8.49
C THR A 19 -12.11 -2.28 -8.35
N VAL A 20 -12.40 -1.68 -7.20
CA VAL A 20 -12.14 -0.27 -6.92
C VAL A 20 -10.69 -0.13 -6.45
N VAL A 21 -9.96 0.78 -7.10
CA VAL A 21 -8.53 0.97 -6.89
C VAL A 21 -8.30 2.26 -6.14
N ASP A 22 -7.52 2.20 -5.05
CA ASP A 22 -7.07 3.39 -4.35
C ASP A 22 -6.13 4.22 -5.27
N PRO A 23 -6.41 5.51 -5.52
CA PRO A 23 -5.64 6.31 -6.46
C PRO A 23 -4.20 6.63 -5.98
N GLU A 24 -3.94 6.58 -4.69
CA GLU A 24 -2.62 6.83 -4.09
C GLU A 24 -1.78 5.55 -4.06
N LEU A 25 -2.37 4.44 -3.63
CA LEU A 25 -1.69 3.16 -3.41
C LEU A 25 -1.74 2.23 -4.64
N ARG A 26 -2.60 2.53 -5.62
CA ARG A 26 -2.79 1.78 -6.88
C ARG A 26 -3.06 0.29 -6.67
N ARG A 27 -3.77 -0.04 -5.60
CA ARG A 27 -4.17 -1.40 -5.22
C ARG A 27 -5.65 -1.43 -4.86
N SER A 28 -6.23 -2.63 -4.83
CA SER A 28 -7.64 -2.80 -4.49
C SER A 28 -7.91 -2.37 -3.05
N ILE A 29 -9.00 -1.64 -2.82
CA ILE A 29 -9.38 -1.17 -1.48
C ILE A 29 -9.73 -2.32 -0.54
N VAL A 30 -10.20 -3.44 -1.10
CA VAL A 30 -10.48 -4.68 -0.34
C VAL A 30 -9.17 -5.37 0.06
N GLU A 31 -8.20 -5.46 -0.85
CA GLU A 31 -6.88 -6.04 -0.56
C GLU A 31 -6.12 -5.24 0.51
N LEU A 32 -6.22 -3.91 0.44
CA LEU A 32 -5.62 -3.00 1.40
C LEU A 32 -6.29 -3.10 2.78
N GLY A 33 -7.53 -3.62 2.85
CA GLY A 33 -8.35 -3.62 4.07
C GLY A 33 -8.85 -2.22 4.43
N GLN A 34 -9.16 -1.41 3.41
CA GLN A 34 -9.75 -0.08 3.59
C GLN A 34 -11.26 -0.14 3.75
N VAL A 35 -11.91 -1.27 3.47
CA VAL A 35 -13.34 -1.47 3.72
C VAL A 35 -13.48 -2.00 5.14
N ASP A 36 -13.90 -1.15 6.08
CA ASP A 36 -13.99 -1.48 7.50
C ASP A 36 -15.35 -2.09 7.85
N GLU A 37 -16.42 -1.44 7.40
CA GLU A 37 -17.78 -1.92 7.60
C GLU A 37 -18.55 -2.01 6.28
N VAL A 38 -19.30 -3.10 6.13
CA VAL A 38 -20.28 -3.29 5.05
C VAL A 38 -21.60 -3.72 5.68
N ALA A 39 -22.66 -2.93 5.46
CA ALA A 39 -24.01 -3.30 5.87
C ALA A 39 -24.96 -3.18 4.68
N VAL A 40 -25.67 -4.26 4.39
CA VAL A 40 -26.65 -4.33 3.29
C VAL A 40 -28.03 -4.61 3.86
N ALA A 41 -29.01 -3.78 3.50
CA ALA A 41 -30.40 -3.90 3.93
C ALA A 41 -31.33 -3.66 2.74
N GLY A 42 -31.75 -4.74 2.07
CA GLY A 42 -32.54 -4.62 0.84
C GLY A 42 -31.70 -4.03 -0.30
N ASP A 43 -32.07 -2.84 -0.76
CA ASP A 43 -31.35 -2.05 -1.77
C ASP A 43 -30.47 -0.94 -1.16
N ALA A 44 -30.43 -0.83 0.17
CA ALA A 44 -29.60 0.12 0.89
C ALA A 44 -28.23 -0.49 1.25
N VAL A 45 -27.17 0.27 1.02
CA VAL A 45 -25.79 -0.11 1.34
C VAL A 45 -25.16 1.01 2.17
N ARG A 46 -24.61 0.64 3.33
CA ARG A 46 -23.75 1.49 4.14
C ARG A 46 -22.34 0.94 4.13
N LEU A 47 -21.36 1.81 3.87
CA LEU A 47 -19.94 1.49 3.88
C LEU A 47 -19.18 2.49 4.74
N LEU A 48 -18.26 1.97 5.54
CA LEU A 48 -17.20 2.75 6.19
C LEU A 48 -15.88 2.44 5.50
N ILE A 49 -15.25 3.47 4.94
CA ILE A 49 -13.99 3.35 4.21
C ILE A 49 -12.88 4.12 4.91
N LEU A 50 -11.80 3.41 5.22
CA LEU A 50 -10.61 3.97 5.85
C LEU A 50 -9.70 4.65 4.82
N THR A 51 -9.31 5.88 5.09
CA THR A 51 -8.40 6.67 4.24
C THR A 51 -7.04 6.87 4.92
N THR A 52 -5.96 6.80 4.14
CA THR A 52 -4.59 7.00 4.62
C THR A 52 -4.31 8.44 5.05
N THR A 53 -5.05 9.40 4.48
CA THR A 53 -4.94 10.82 4.78
C THR A 53 -6.33 11.42 4.99
N PRO A 54 -6.47 12.37 5.95
CA PRO A 54 -7.70 13.12 6.10
C PRO A 54 -7.90 14.08 4.92
N ASN A 55 -9.14 14.25 4.47
CA ASN A 55 -9.55 15.20 3.40
C ASN A 55 -8.79 15.01 2.08
N CYS A 56 -8.61 13.76 1.62
CA CYS A 56 -7.98 13.50 0.33
C CYS A 56 -8.71 14.26 -0.79
N PRO A 57 -8.03 15.09 -1.60
CA PRO A 57 -8.68 15.85 -2.68
C PRO A 57 -9.31 14.94 -3.76
N LEU A 58 -8.90 13.68 -3.81
CA LEU A 58 -9.40 12.67 -4.73
C LEU A 58 -10.65 11.94 -4.20
N GLN A 59 -11.04 12.18 -2.95
CA GLN A 59 -12.17 11.53 -2.28
C GLN A 59 -13.49 11.70 -3.04
N ALA A 60 -13.74 12.86 -3.66
CA ALA A 60 -14.96 13.09 -4.42
C ALA A 60 -15.06 12.22 -5.69
N GLY A 61 -13.94 12.01 -6.39
CA GLY A 61 -13.91 11.11 -7.54
C GLY A 61 -14.05 9.64 -7.12
N PHE A 62 -13.45 9.30 -5.99
CA PHE A 62 -13.52 7.97 -5.41
C PHE A 62 -14.93 7.61 -4.91
N ASP A 63 -15.61 8.54 -4.23
CA ASP A 63 -17.03 8.42 -3.84
C ASP A 63 -17.93 8.19 -5.06
N ALA A 64 -17.72 8.97 -6.14
CA ALA A 64 -18.48 8.83 -7.37
C ALA A 64 -18.28 7.44 -8.04
N GLU A 65 -17.04 6.95 -8.12
CA GLU A 65 -16.75 5.62 -8.69
C GLU A 65 -17.42 4.50 -7.90
N ILE A 66 -17.34 4.54 -6.57
CA ILE A 66 -17.97 3.53 -5.71
C ILE A 66 -19.49 3.56 -5.88
N ARG A 67 -20.11 4.74 -5.85
CA ARG A 67 -21.56 4.89 -6.06
C ARG A 67 -22.00 4.35 -7.41
N GLU A 68 -21.26 4.66 -8.47
CA GLU A 68 -21.55 4.17 -9.82
C GLU A 68 -21.53 2.64 -9.88
N LYS A 69 -20.48 2.02 -9.33
CA LYS A 69 -20.32 0.57 -9.35
C LYS A 69 -21.35 -0.16 -8.49
N LEU A 70 -21.71 0.39 -7.33
CA LEU A 70 -22.75 -0.18 -6.47
C LEU A 70 -24.15 -0.01 -7.08
N ALA A 71 -24.42 1.12 -7.72
CA ALA A 71 -25.66 1.34 -8.45
C ALA A 71 -25.84 0.33 -9.59
N ALA A 72 -24.75 -0.05 -10.28
CA ALA A 72 -24.77 -1.04 -11.35
C ALA A 72 -25.19 -2.45 -10.90
N ILE A 73 -25.05 -2.78 -9.61
CA ILE A 73 -25.50 -4.06 -9.03
C ILE A 73 -26.84 -3.95 -8.30
N GLY A 74 -27.51 -2.80 -8.37
CA GLY A 74 -28.86 -2.60 -7.84
C GLY A 74 -28.95 -1.89 -6.50
N ALA A 75 -27.87 -1.28 -5.99
CA ALA A 75 -27.95 -0.42 -4.81
C ALA A 75 -28.64 0.92 -5.16
N VAL A 76 -29.59 1.34 -4.33
CA VAL A 76 -30.38 2.58 -4.53
C VAL A 76 -30.04 3.63 -3.48
N ASP A 77 -30.01 3.24 -2.20
CA ASP A 77 -29.57 4.10 -1.10
C ASP A 77 -28.13 3.76 -0.73
N ILE A 78 -27.19 4.67 -0.98
CA ILE A 78 -25.76 4.44 -0.76
C ILE A 78 -25.24 5.49 0.23
N GLN A 79 -24.91 5.02 1.43
CA GLN A 79 -24.31 5.80 2.51
C GLN A 79 -22.82 5.46 2.60
N LEU A 80 -21.97 6.40 2.17
CA LEU A 80 -20.52 6.28 2.25
C LEU A 80 -20.01 7.21 3.35
N GLU A 81 -19.30 6.64 4.30
CA GLU A 81 -18.57 7.38 5.32
C GLU A 81 -17.08 7.09 5.18
N PHE A 82 -16.27 8.14 5.28
CA PHE A 82 -14.82 8.05 5.15
C PHE A 82 -14.17 8.46 6.45
N HIS A 83 -13.40 7.56 7.04
CA HIS A 83 -12.68 7.81 8.28
C HIS A 83 -11.18 7.75 8.03
N PRO A 84 -10.40 8.73 8.53
CA PRO A 84 -8.96 8.63 8.46
C PRO A 84 -8.48 7.48 9.35
N MET A 85 -7.51 6.72 8.85
CA MET A 85 -6.91 5.62 9.59
C MET A 85 -6.23 6.10 10.88
N ASP A 86 -6.40 5.34 11.95
CA ASP A 86 -5.65 5.52 13.18
C ASP A 86 -4.20 4.98 13.07
N ASP A 87 -3.40 5.17 14.12
CA ASP A 87 -1.99 4.77 14.13
C ASP A 87 -1.79 3.24 13.99
N GLU A 88 -2.73 2.44 14.50
CA GLU A 88 -2.66 0.99 14.47
C GLU A 88 -3.06 0.44 13.10
N GLU A 89 -4.11 0.98 12.50
CA GLU A 89 -4.56 0.69 11.14
C GLU A 89 -3.47 1.06 10.12
N GLN A 90 -2.85 2.24 10.26
CA GLN A 90 -1.71 2.64 9.44
C GLN A 90 -0.51 1.69 9.62
N ARG A 91 -0.27 1.19 10.83
CA ARG A 91 0.79 0.21 11.10
C ARG A 91 0.52 -1.12 10.39
N VAL A 92 -0.72 -1.63 10.45
CA VAL A 92 -1.13 -2.86 9.76
C VAL A 92 -1.00 -2.71 8.25
N LEU A 93 -1.46 -1.58 7.69
CA LEU A 93 -1.33 -1.29 6.26
C LEU A 93 0.14 -1.22 5.84
N ARG A 94 0.99 -0.56 6.64
CA ARG A 94 2.45 -0.50 6.41
C ARG A 94 3.08 -1.88 6.37
N LEU A 95 2.72 -2.75 7.31
CA LEU A 95 3.18 -4.14 7.35
C LEU A 95 2.75 -4.92 6.10
N LYS A 96 1.50 -4.75 5.64
CA LYS A 96 1.02 -5.39 4.40
C LYS A 96 1.77 -4.90 3.15
N LEU A 97 2.10 -3.62 3.07
CA LEU A 97 2.72 -3.01 1.89
C LEU A 97 4.23 -3.24 1.81
N ILE A 98 4.92 -3.17 2.95
CA ILE A 98 6.39 -3.10 3.03
C ILE A 98 6.98 -4.36 3.70
N GLY A 99 6.16 -5.16 4.40
CA GLY A 99 6.60 -6.32 5.18
C GLY A 99 6.92 -5.95 6.64
N ASP A 100 7.28 -6.96 7.44
CA ASP A 100 7.71 -6.75 8.82
C ASP A 100 9.08 -6.06 8.87
N PRO A 101 9.18 -4.86 9.49
CA PRO A 101 10.43 -4.18 9.67
C PRO A 101 11.52 -5.01 10.34
N ALA A 102 11.14 -5.87 11.27
CA ALA A 102 12.06 -6.72 12.01
C ALA A 102 12.61 -7.88 11.16
N SER A 103 11.89 -8.31 10.13
CA SER A 103 12.29 -9.42 9.26
C SER A 103 13.42 -9.07 8.27
N THR A 104 13.65 -7.77 8.06
CA THR A 104 14.61 -7.25 7.07
C THR A 104 15.76 -6.45 7.68
N ALA A 105 15.69 -6.18 8.99
CA ALA A 105 16.85 -5.78 9.75
C ALA A 105 17.85 -6.94 9.70
N GLY A 106 18.90 -6.79 8.88
CA GLY A 106 20.15 -7.49 9.16
C GLY A 106 20.54 -7.27 10.63
N SER A 107 21.51 -8.02 11.14
CA SER A 107 21.94 -7.98 12.56
C SER A 107 22.30 -6.61 13.18
N GLN A 108 22.12 -5.48 12.48
CA GLN A 108 22.28 -4.13 12.98
C GLN A 108 20.97 -3.34 12.89
N GLN A 109 20.65 -2.63 13.98
CA GLN A 109 19.52 -1.70 14.06
C GLN A 109 19.66 -0.60 13.00
N ALA A 110 18.84 -0.64 11.95
CA ALA A 110 18.63 0.51 11.09
C ALA A 110 17.90 1.59 11.91
N HIS A 111 18.39 2.82 11.89
CA HIS A 111 17.72 3.99 12.48
C HIS A 111 17.27 4.95 11.37
N GLY A 112 16.06 5.49 11.48
CA GLY A 112 15.54 6.55 10.59
C GLY A 112 14.71 6.06 9.40
N HIS A 113 14.63 6.83 8.30
CA HIS A 113 13.74 6.59 7.14
C HIS A 113 13.93 5.25 6.38
N ALA A 114 14.89 4.42 6.80
CA ALA A 114 15.14 3.09 6.26
C ALA A 114 14.61 1.97 7.17
N GLU A 115 14.01 2.29 8.33
CA GLU A 115 13.42 1.31 9.23
C GLU A 115 12.36 0.47 8.50
N GLY A 116 12.69 -0.82 8.36
CA GLY A 116 11.81 -1.85 7.87
C GLY A 116 11.70 -2.06 6.37
N ARG A 117 12.59 -1.46 5.58
CA ARG A 117 12.73 -1.84 4.17
C ARG A 117 13.63 -3.05 4.04
N SER A 118 13.20 -4.03 3.23
CA SER A 118 14.09 -5.08 2.73
C SER A 118 15.31 -4.44 2.06
N ILE A 119 16.51 -4.80 2.53
CA ILE A 119 17.76 -4.43 1.87
C ILE A 119 18.07 -5.56 0.88
N PRO A 120 17.85 -5.38 -0.44
CA PRO A 120 17.98 -6.47 -1.40
C PRO A 120 19.40 -7.06 -1.42
N PHE A 121 20.41 -6.24 -1.08
CA PHE A 121 21.81 -6.65 -1.03
C PHE A 121 22.20 -7.39 0.26
N SER A 122 21.27 -7.57 1.21
CA SER A 122 21.52 -8.35 2.44
C SER A 122 21.01 -9.79 2.34
N ASP A 123 20.30 -10.15 1.26
CA ASP A 123 19.85 -11.52 1.00
C ASP A 123 21.06 -12.42 0.62
N PRO A 124 21.30 -13.55 1.31
CA PRO A 124 22.37 -14.48 0.98
C PRO A 124 22.33 -15.05 -0.44
N ALA A 125 21.16 -15.10 -1.08
CA ALA A 125 21.01 -15.53 -2.47
C ALA A 125 21.54 -14.47 -3.48
N VAL A 126 21.67 -13.22 -3.05
CA VAL A 126 22.15 -12.12 -3.89
C VAL A 126 23.67 -12.08 -3.88
N LYS A 127 24.26 -12.24 -5.08
CA LYS A 127 25.73 -12.24 -5.27
C LYS A 127 26.36 -10.84 -5.24
N THR A 128 25.54 -9.80 -5.21
CA THR A 128 25.98 -8.40 -5.20
C THR A 128 26.69 -8.07 -3.89
N ARG A 129 27.96 -7.65 -3.97
CA ARG A 129 28.75 -7.24 -2.80
C ARG A 129 28.75 -5.73 -2.67
N VAL A 130 28.33 -5.23 -1.52
CA VAL A 130 28.38 -3.79 -1.20
C VAL A 130 29.75 -3.45 -0.62
N LEU A 131 30.44 -2.47 -1.22
CA LEU A 131 31.72 -1.95 -0.75
C LEU A 131 31.54 -0.51 -0.25
N LEU A 132 31.76 -0.29 1.05
CA LEU A 132 31.63 1.04 1.65
C LEU A 132 32.94 1.83 1.50
N ILE A 133 32.87 3.00 0.85
CA ILE A 133 34.01 3.91 0.67
C ILE A 133 33.80 5.15 1.54
N ALA A 134 34.63 5.31 2.57
CA ALA A 134 34.60 6.44 3.49
C ALA A 134 35.89 7.29 3.37
N SER A 135 35.81 8.56 3.77
CA SER A 135 36.97 9.46 3.91
C SER A 135 36.82 10.28 5.17
N GLY A 136 37.94 10.52 5.86
CA GLY A 136 38.00 11.46 6.99
C GLY A 136 37.69 12.92 6.58
N LYS A 137 37.73 13.83 7.57
CA LYS A 137 37.49 15.27 7.36
C LYS A 137 38.59 15.86 6.45
N GLY A 138 38.18 16.60 5.42
CA GLY A 138 39.07 17.34 4.51
C GLY A 138 39.28 16.75 3.10
N GLY A 139 38.68 15.61 2.74
CA GLY A 139 39.08 14.89 1.51
C GLY A 139 38.01 14.76 0.41
N VAL A 140 38.32 15.29 -0.78
CA VAL A 140 37.70 15.05 -2.10
C VAL A 140 37.83 13.61 -2.62
N GLY A 141 38.43 12.70 -1.84
CA GLY A 141 38.81 11.36 -2.29
C GLY A 141 37.70 10.32 -2.39
N LYS A 142 36.55 10.49 -1.72
CA LYS A 142 35.47 9.47 -1.72
C LYS A 142 34.98 9.18 -3.14
N SER A 143 34.54 10.21 -3.84
CA SER A 143 33.99 10.06 -5.19
C SER A 143 35.06 9.61 -6.19
N SER A 144 36.28 10.15 -6.09
CA SER A 144 37.38 9.75 -6.98
C SER A 144 37.79 8.29 -6.79
N VAL A 145 37.87 7.81 -5.54
CA VAL A 145 38.18 6.41 -5.24
C VAL A 145 37.05 5.49 -5.68
N THR A 146 35.79 5.85 -5.40
CA THR A 146 34.63 5.07 -5.84
C THR A 146 34.60 4.92 -7.36
N THR A 147 34.78 6.02 -8.12
CA THR A 147 34.77 5.97 -9.59
C THR A 147 35.91 5.13 -10.14
N ASN A 148 37.14 5.34 -9.67
CA ASN A 148 38.30 4.59 -10.18
C ASN A 148 38.20 3.10 -9.83
N LEU A 149 37.69 2.76 -8.64
CA LEU A 149 37.44 1.38 -8.25
C LEU A 149 36.39 0.72 -9.14
N ALA A 150 35.28 1.41 -9.42
CA ALA A 150 34.23 0.90 -10.30
C ALA A 150 34.76 0.63 -11.73
N VAL A 151 35.53 1.57 -12.30
CA VAL A 151 36.16 1.40 -13.62
C VAL A 151 37.15 0.23 -13.61
N ALA A 152 37.95 0.09 -12.56
CA ALA A 152 38.90 -1.01 -12.45
C ALA A 152 38.21 -2.38 -12.33
N MET A 153 37.13 -2.48 -11.55
CA MET A 153 36.35 -3.72 -11.43
C MET A 153 35.65 -4.09 -12.74
N ALA A 154 35.01 -3.11 -13.41
CA ALA A 154 34.37 -3.33 -14.71
C ALA A 154 35.35 -3.83 -15.78
N ARG A 155 36.63 -3.41 -15.72
CA ARG A 155 37.68 -3.91 -16.62
C ARG A 155 38.11 -5.35 -16.32
N ARG A 156 37.83 -5.88 -15.12
CA ARG A 156 38.22 -7.24 -14.71
C ARG A 156 37.13 -8.28 -14.91
N GLY A 157 35.90 -7.86 -15.21
CA GLY A 157 34.72 -8.74 -15.38
C GLY A 157 33.92 -8.82 -14.09
#